data_AF-A0AAW2EHT9-F1
#
_entry.id   AF-A0AAW2EHT9-F1
#
_cell.length_a   1.000
_cell.length_b   1.000
_cell.length_c   1.000
_cell.angle_alpha   90.00
_cell.angle_beta   90.00
_cell.angle_gamma   90.00
#
_symmetry.space_group_name_H-M   'P 1'
#
loop_
_entity.id
_entity.type
_entity.pdbx_description
1 polymer ?
#
loop_
_entity_poly.entity_id
_entity_poly.type
_entity_poly.pdbx_seq_one_letter_code
_entity_poly.pdbx_strand_id
1 'polypeptide(L)'
;MGIVRFAVKATLVGGVVYYSVQQGLWSKSEDSVQLYGRLYNSIAPYLKDNIPKEFVNELPPLPSTTDLSNSVKSSWNKGVIASMKFLSETPTHVTNRVTSISEAMQSYIEQQSVSEKSQ
;
A
#
# COMPACT_ATOMS: atom_id res chain seq x y z
N MET A 1 -0.30 -11.09 -24.93
CA MET A 1 -1.51 -11.02 -24.06
C MET A 1 -1.33 -10.20 -22.78
N GLY A 2 -0.14 -10.13 -22.16
CA GLY A 2 0.05 -9.42 -20.87
C GLY A 2 -0.10 -7.89 -20.91
N ILE A 3 0.37 -7.23 -21.97
CA ILE A 3 0.38 -5.77 -22.08
C ILE A 3 -1.03 -5.19 -22.16
N VAL A 4 -1.95 -5.84 -22.88
CA VAL A 4 -3.35 -5.38 -22.99
C VAL A 4 -4.07 -5.49 -21.64
N ARG A 5 -3.87 -6.59 -20.89
CA ARG A 5 -4.43 -6.75 -19.54
C ARG A 5 -3.87 -5.72 -18.57
N PHE A 6 -2.58 -5.40 -18.69
CA PHE A 6 -1.94 -4.35 -17.90
C PHE A 6 -2.54 -2.98 -18.23
N ALA A 7 -2.67 -2.63 -19.51
CA ALA A 7 -3.26 -1.37 -19.93
C ALA A 7 -4.69 -1.19 -19.40
N VAL A 8 -5.55 -2.21 -19.53
CA VAL A 8 -6.92 -2.16 -19.02
C VAL A 8 -6.95 -1.96 -17.49
N LYS A 9 -6.12 -2.69 -16.75
CA LYS A 9 -6.02 -2.54 -15.29
C LYS A 9 -5.49 -1.16 -14.90
N ALA A 10 -4.46 -0.66 -15.60
CA ALA A 10 -3.86 0.63 -15.35
C ALA A 10 -4.84 1.78 -15.63
N THR A 11 -5.63 1.70 -16.69
CA THR A 11 -6.68 2.70 -16.99
C THR A 11 -7.79 2.70 -15.95
N LEU A 12 -8.24 1.53 -15.49
CA LEU A 12 -9.24 1.43 -14.42
C LEU A 12 -8.73 2.07 -13.12
N VAL A 13 -7.53 1.68 -12.69
CA VAL A 13 -6.91 2.23 -11.48
C VAL A 13 -6.67 3.73 -11.64
N GLY A 14 -6.13 4.17 -12.77
CA GLY A 14 -5.90 5.57 -13.08
C GLY A 14 -7.19 6.39 -13.08
N GLY A 15 -8.29 5.84 -13.60
CA GLY A 15 -9.61 6.45 -13.57
C GLY A 15 -10.16 6.61 -12.14
N VAL A 16 -10.04 5.58 -11.30
CA VAL A 16 -10.44 5.65 -9.89
C VAL A 16 -9.61 6.69 -9.13
N VAL A 17 -8.29 6.71 -9.36
CA VAL A 17 -7.40 7.69 -8.74
C VAL A 17 -7.75 9.10 -9.20
N TYR A 18 -7.92 9.33 -10.50
CA TYR A 18 -8.30 10.63 -11.06
C TYR A 18 -9.62 11.13 -10.48
N TYR A 19 -10.63 10.25 -10.43
CA TYR A 19 -11.92 10.57 -9.82
C TYR A 19 -11.79 10.92 -8.32
N SER A 20 -10.96 10.17 -7.58
CA SER A 20 -10.72 10.45 -6.15
C SER A 20 -10.02 11.80 -5.92
N VAL A 21 -9.11 12.20 -6.82
CA VAL A 21 -8.50 13.53 -6.80
C VAL A 21 -9.57 14.59 -7.07
N GLN A 22 -10.40 14.39 -8.10
CA GLN A 22 -11.45 15.34 -8.47
C GLN A 22 -12.54 15.50 -7.40
N GLN A 23 -12.85 14.45 -6.65
CA GLN A 23 -13.76 14.53 -5.51
C GLN A 23 -13.18 15.31 -4.31
N GLY A 24 -11.90 15.63 -4.33
CA GLY A 24 -11.24 16.36 -3.26
C GLY A 24 -10.51 15.47 -2.26
N LEU A 25 -10.50 14.15 -2.41
CA LEU A 25 -9.85 13.24 -1.44
C LEU A 25 -8.33 13.46 -1.36
N TRP A 26 -7.72 13.72 -2.52
CA TRP A 26 -6.30 14.01 -2.67
C TRP A 26 -6.03 15.38 -3.29
N SER A 27 -7.05 16.25 -3.35
CA SER A 27 -6.93 17.62 -3.88
C SER A 27 -6.38 18.55 -2.79
N LYS A 28 -6.56 19.87 -2.99
CA LYS A 28 -6.25 20.88 -1.99
C LYS A 28 -7.03 20.64 -0.70
N SER A 29 -6.47 21.10 0.42
CA SER A 29 -7.08 20.97 1.75
C SER A 29 -8.50 21.56 1.81
N GLU A 30 -8.78 22.61 1.06
CA GLU A 30 -10.11 23.23 1.01
C GLU A 30 -11.17 22.26 0.46
N ASP A 31 -10.83 21.57 -0.63
CA ASP A 31 -11.74 20.65 -1.32
C ASP A 31 -11.99 19.39 -0.48
N SER A 32 -10.96 18.91 0.21
CA SER A 32 -11.08 17.76 1.10
C SER A 32 -11.96 18.09 2.31
N VAL A 33 -11.80 19.26 2.92
CA VAL A 33 -12.66 19.74 4.01
C VAL A 33 -14.13 19.86 3.54
N GLN A 34 -14.38 20.38 2.34
CA GLN A 34 -15.74 20.41 1.77
C GLN A 34 -16.31 19.01 1.51
N LEU A 35 -15.50 18.07 1.02
CA LEU A 35 -15.92 16.68 0.84
C LEU A 35 -16.34 16.05 2.18
N TYR A 36 -15.52 16.17 3.21
CA TYR A 36 -15.83 15.67 4.55
C TYR A 36 -17.05 16.37 5.16
N GLY A 37 -17.21 17.68 4.94
CA GLY A 37 -18.38 18.43 5.37
C GLY A 37 -19.69 17.93 4.74
N ARG A 38 -19.69 17.67 3.43
CA ARG A 38 -20.86 17.08 2.73
C ARG A 38 -21.17 15.68 3.24
N LEU A 39 -20.14 14.86 3.44
CA LEU A 39 -20.28 13.52 3.97
C LEU A 39 -20.87 13.53 5.39
N TYR A 40 -20.32 14.39 6.26
CA TYR A 40 -20.83 14.56 7.62
C TYR A 40 -22.30 14.98 7.61
N ASN A 41 -22.68 16.00 6.83
CA ASN A 41 -24.06 16.46 6.75
C ASN A 41 -25.02 15.40 6.21
N SER A 42 -24.54 14.50 5.35
CA SER A 42 -25.36 13.40 4.83
C SER A 42 -25.51 12.24 5.82
N ILE A 43 -24.52 11.96 6.67
CA ILE A 43 -24.52 10.80 7.58
C ILE A 43 -24.99 11.18 9.00
N ALA A 44 -24.69 12.39 9.45
CA ALA A 44 -25.08 12.92 10.76
C ALA A 44 -26.57 12.72 11.12
N PRO A 45 -27.56 12.95 10.23
CA PRO A 45 -28.96 12.70 10.59
C PRO A 45 -29.24 11.23 10.90
N TYR A 46 -28.59 10.29 10.19
CA TYR A 46 -28.79 8.85 10.42
C TYR A 46 -28.10 8.36 11.70
N LEU A 47 -26.95 8.91 12.05
CA LEU A 47 -26.22 8.58 13.29
C LEU A 47 -26.94 9.12 14.53
N LYS A 48 -27.57 10.30 14.43
CA LYS A 48 -28.24 10.96 15.56
C LYS A 48 -29.41 10.13 16.11
N ASP A 49 -30.12 9.43 15.24
CA ASP A 49 -31.32 8.68 15.62
C ASP A 49 -31.04 7.21 15.98
N ASN A 50 -29.86 6.69 15.63
CA ASN A 50 -29.54 5.26 15.76
C ASN A 50 -28.39 4.93 16.72
N ILE A 51 -27.65 5.91 17.24
CA ILE A 51 -26.59 5.65 18.22
C ILE A 51 -27.19 5.59 19.63
N PRO A 52 -27.09 4.44 20.34
CA PRO A 52 -27.49 4.36 21.74
C PRO A 52 -26.60 5.30 22.57
N LYS A 53 -27.21 6.08 23.48
CA LYS A 53 -26.51 7.07 24.31
C LYS A 53 -25.36 6.48 25.16
N GLU A 54 -25.39 5.17 25.40
CA GLU A 54 -24.34 4.40 26.06
C GLU A 54 -23.02 4.43 25.26
N PHE A 55 -23.06 4.35 23.93
CA PHE A 55 -21.88 4.43 23.08
C PHE A 55 -21.26 5.82 23.01
N VAL A 56 -22.06 6.88 23.20
CA VAL A 56 -21.55 8.26 23.18
C VAL A 56 -20.75 8.57 24.45
N ASN A 57 -21.14 7.98 25.59
CA ASN A 57 -20.46 8.17 26.87
C ASN A 57 -19.17 7.34 27.03
N GLU A 58 -19.03 6.24 26.29
CA GLU A 58 -17.82 5.39 26.33
C GLU A 58 -16.80 5.72 25.22
N LEU A 59 -17.06 6.75 24.40
CA LEU A 59 -16.09 7.15 23.38
C LEU A 59 -14.81 7.67 24.06
N PRO A 60 -13.64 7.05 23.78
CA PRO A 60 -12.39 7.62 24.24
C PRO A 60 -12.24 9.05 23.69
N PRO A 61 -11.60 9.96 24.43
CA PRO A 61 -11.37 11.31 23.95
C PRO A 61 -10.67 11.24 22.59
N LEU A 62 -11.22 11.99 21.62
CA LEU A 62 -10.62 12.08 20.28
C LEU A 62 -9.13 12.45 20.44
N PRO A 63 -8.22 11.73 19.76
CA PRO A 63 -6.80 12.03 19.84
C PRO A 63 -6.59 13.49 19.41
N SER A 64 -5.65 14.17 20.07
CA SER A 64 -5.38 15.57 19.74
C SER A 64 -4.94 15.67 18.27
N THR A 65 -5.29 16.79 17.62
CA THR A 65 -4.88 17.04 16.23
C THR A 65 -3.36 16.97 16.05
N THR A 66 -2.63 17.34 17.09
CA THR A 66 -1.17 17.23 17.19
C THR A 66 -0.70 15.78 17.17
N ASP A 67 -1.31 14.90 17.96
CA ASP A 67 -0.96 13.47 18.01
C ASP A 67 -1.24 12.79 16.68
N LEU A 68 -2.40 13.07 16.09
CA LEU A 68 -2.74 12.55 14.75
C LEU A 68 -1.75 13.03 13.70
N SER A 69 -1.41 14.32 13.69
CA SER A 69 -0.42 14.89 12.77
C SER A 69 0.94 14.21 12.95
N ASN A 70 1.37 13.98 14.19
CA ASN A 70 2.63 13.34 14.50
C ASN A 70 2.65 11.86 14.07
N SER A 71 1.55 11.13 14.25
CA SER A 71 1.41 9.74 13.77
C SER A 71 1.45 9.65 12.24
N VAL A 72 0.79 10.57 11.54
CA VAL A 72 0.82 10.63 10.06
C VAL A 72 2.24 10.95 9.58
N LYS A 73 2.90 11.96 10.15
CA LYS A 73 4.29 12.31 9.82
C LYS A 73 5.25 11.15 10.08
N SER A 74 5.12 10.48 11.23
CA SER A 74 5.95 9.33 11.58
C SER A 74 5.77 8.17 10.61
N SER A 75 4.51 7.86 10.24
CA SER A 75 4.18 6.78 9.30
C SER A 75 4.72 7.06 7.91
N TRP A 76 4.60 8.31 7.44
CA TRP A 76 5.19 8.74 6.18
C TRP A 76 6.71 8.55 6.16
N ASN A 77 7.40 9.03 7.20
CA ASN A 77 8.86 8.90 7.31
C ASN A 77 9.31 7.43 7.35
N LYS A 78 8.59 6.58 8.09
CA LYS A 78 8.85 5.13 8.10
C LYS A 78 8.65 4.51 6.71
N GLY A 79 7.61 4.92 5.99
CA GLY A 79 7.34 4.47 4.62
C GLY A 79 8.47 4.85 3.66
N VAL A 80 8.96 6.08 3.72
CA VAL A 80 10.10 6.56 2.90
C VAL A 80 11.36 5.75 3.21
N ILE A 81 11.69 5.57 4.49
CA ILE A 81 12.86 4.80 4.92
C ILE A 81 12.75 3.33 4.46
N ALA A 82 11.59 2.70 4.63
CA ALA A 82 11.37 1.32 4.23
C ALA A 82 11.48 1.13 2.72
N SER A 83 10.96 2.07 1.93
CA SER A 83 11.04 2.02 0.46
C SER A 83 12.48 2.17 -0.02
N MET A 84 13.23 3.10 0.57
CA MET A 84 14.64 3.30 0.21
C MET A 84 15.50 2.10 0.63
N LYS A 85 15.23 1.53 1.82
CA LYS A 85 15.88 0.29 2.28
C LYS A 85 15.60 -0.86 1.31
N PHE A 86 14.34 -1.06 0.93
CA PHE A 86 13.97 -2.07 -0.05
C PHE A 86 14.75 -1.88 -1.35
N LEU A 87 14.75 -0.67 -1.93
CA LEU A 87 15.52 -0.37 -3.14
C LEU A 87 17.02 -0.64 -2.98
N SER A 88 17.59 -0.36 -1.81
CA SER A 88 19.01 -0.60 -1.53
C SER A 88 19.36 -2.07 -1.30
N GLU A 89 18.44 -2.86 -0.75
CA GLU A 89 18.64 -4.28 -0.44
C GLU A 89 18.29 -5.20 -1.62
N THR A 90 17.47 -4.70 -2.57
CA THR A 90 17.03 -5.46 -3.76
C THR A 90 18.21 -5.98 -4.60
N PRO A 91 19.24 -5.17 -4.94
CA PRO A 91 20.36 -5.66 -5.75
C PRO A 91 21.11 -6.81 -5.09
N THR A 92 21.32 -6.73 -3.77
CA THR A 92 22.04 -7.74 -2.99
C THR A 92 21.24 -9.05 -2.92
N HIS A 93 19.93 -8.97 -2.68
CA HIS A 93 19.06 -10.15 -2.66
C HIS A 93 18.90 -10.79 -4.03
N VAL A 94 18.79 -10.00 -5.09
CA VAL A 94 18.71 -10.50 -6.47
C VAL A 94 20.01 -11.18 -6.86
N THR A 95 21.17 -10.59 -6.55
CA THR A 95 22.47 -11.18 -6.87
C THR A 95 22.67 -12.50 -6.14
N ASN A 96 22.40 -12.55 -4.83
CA ASN A 96 22.54 -13.79 -4.04
C ASN A 96 21.60 -14.91 -4.50
N ARG A 97 20.38 -14.56 -4.96
CA ARG A 97 19.42 -15.55 -5.52
C ARG A 97 19.87 -16.05 -6.89
N VAL A 98 20.43 -15.17 -7.73
CA VAL A 98 20.93 -15.55 -9.06
C VAL A 98 22.15 -16.45 -8.94
N THR A 99 23.08 -16.16 -8.03
CA THR A 99 24.26 -17.01 -7.78
C THR A 99 23.86 -18.38 -7.25
N SER A 100 22.91 -18.46 -6.31
CA SER A 100 22.44 -19.75 -5.79
C SER A 100 21.74 -20.61 -6.86
N ILE A 101 21.01 -19.99 -7.79
CA ILE A 101 20.38 -20.71 -8.92
C ILE A 101 21.44 -21.22 -9.90
N SER A 102 22.46 -20.40 -10.17
CA SER A 102 23.61 -20.80 -10.99
C SER A 102 24.33 -22.01 -10.39
N GLU A 103 24.65 -21.97 -9.10
CA GLU A 103 25.31 -23.06 -8.38
C GLU A 103 24.44 -24.33 -8.35
N ALA A 104 23.12 -24.17 -8.15
CA ALA A 104 22.19 -25.29 -8.25
C ALA A 104 22.20 -25.91 -9.65
N MET A 105 22.12 -25.09 -10.72
CA MET A 105 22.17 -25.62 -12.09
C MET A 105 23.50 -26.30 -12.40
N GLN A 106 24.64 -25.76 -11.96
CA GLN A 106 25.94 -26.38 -12.15
C GLN A 106 26.04 -27.74 -11.42
N SER A 107 25.59 -27.82 -10.18
CA SER A 107 25.58 -29.08 -9.43
C SER A 107 24.64 -30.14 -10.04
N TYR A 108 23.49 -29.74 -10.59
CA TYR A 108 22.63 -30.65 -11.36
C TYR A 108 23.32 -31.16 -12.63
N ILE A 109 24.01 -30.30 -13.38
CA ILE A 109 24.74 -30.68 -14.60
C ILE A 109 25.89 -31.64 -14.26
N GLU A 110 26.65 -31.37 -13.20
CA GLU A 110 27.72 -32.27 -12.75
C GLU A 110 27.17 -33.63 -12.30
N GLN A 111 26.09 -33.67 -11.51
CA GLN A 111 25.45 -34.92 -11.10
C GLN A 111 24.96 -35.76 -12.28
N GLN A 112 24.40 -35.11 -13.31
CA GLN A 112 23.95 -35.79 -14.53
C GLN A 112 25.13 -36.37 -15.33
N SER A 113 26.22 -35.61 -15.44
CA SER A 113 27.45 -36.07 -16.11
C SER A 113 28.16 -37.22 -15.40
N VAL A 114 28.09 -37.27 -14.05
CA VAL A 114 28.65 -38.37 -13.24
C VAL A 114 27.77 -39.61 -13.34
N SER A 115 26.43 -39.45 -13.40
CA SER A 115 25.49 -40.57 -13.57
C SER A 115 25.58 -41.21 -14.96
N GLU A 116 25.82 -40.44 -16.02
CA GLU A 116 26.02 -40.98 -17.38
C GLU A 116 27.36 -41.71 -17.54
N LYS A 117 28.39 -41.33 -16.79
CA LYS A 117 29.73 -41.96 -16.87
C LYS A 117 29.87 -43.27 -16.08
N SER A 118 28.87 -43.58 -15.23
CA SER A 118 28.86 -44.77 -14.36
C SER A 118 27.97 -45.91 -14.90
N GLN A 119 27.40 -45.76 -16.11
CA GLN A 119 26.64 -46.78 -16.83
C GLN A 119 27.46 -47.28 -18.03
#